data_AF-A0A3B9XKH5-F1
#
_entry.id   AF-A0A3B9XKH5-F1
#
_cell.length_a   1.000
_cell.length_b   1.000
_cell.length_c   1.000
_cell.angle_alpha   90.00
_cell.angle_beta   90.00
_cell.angle_gamma   90.00
#
_symmetry.space_group_name_H-M   'P 1'
#
loop_
_entity.id
_entity.type
_entity.pdbx_description
1 polymer ?
#
loop_
_entity_poly.entity_id
_entity_poly.type
_entity_poly.pdbx_seq_one_letter_code
_entity_poly.pdbx_strand_id
1 'polypeptide(L)'
;MKIHRELLVLCKQEKRITSEILTKLQQMEDRRDYLDMAYNSLFDYLVRGLGYSEATAYQRQACVRLAKEVPEIKQKIDQGSLTLSAVTTAFKHLRKKPVAEKRKVLKSMENKSSREVKAMFLEPTPTLKIKKTEYVDKVLLRLELSHEQNKTIEQLKALKSHRHNLESLLMDLVEKELRSYGIDQLKASESNRSKEFAVSRSKNSRQISRRLGNDVLRTANYKC
;
A
#
# COMPACT_ATOMS: atom_id res chain seq x y z
N MET A 1 34.52 18.05 34.33
CA MET A 1 33.88 17.09 33.41
C MET A 1 34.48 15.67 33.54
N LYS A 2 34.46 15.04 34.73
CA LYS A 2 34.97 13.66 34.94
C LYS A 2 33.98 12.60 34.45
N ILE A 3 32.71 12.76 34.85
CA ILE A 3 31.58 11.90 34.45
C ILE A 3 31.44 11.78 32.93
N HIS A 4 31.57 12.90 32.19
CA HIS A 4 31.50 12.86 30.73
C HIS A 4 32.57 11.95 30.10
N ARG A 5 33.81 11.99 30.61
CA ARG A 5 34.90 11.15 30.11
C ARG A 5 34.68 9.68 30.45
N GLU A 6 34.19 9.40 31.65
CA GLU A 6 33.82 8.04 32.08
C GLU A 6 32.69 7.46 31.21
N LEU A 7 31.63 8.25 30.95
CA LEU A 7 30.54 7.87 30.06
C LEU A 7 31.02 7.58 28.63
N LEU A 8 31.95 8.37 28.10
CA LEU A 8 32.53 8.12 26.77
C LEU A 8 33.29 6.78 26.70
N VAL A 9 33.97 6.38 27.78
CA VAL A 9 34.65 5.09 27.86
C VAL A 9 33.64 3.95 27.92
N LEU A 10 32.62 4.07 28.78
CA LEU A 10 31.56 3.07 28.91
C LEU A 10 30.79 2.87 27.59
N CYS A 11 30.43 3.95 26.89
CA CYS A 11 29.77 3.84 25.59
C CYS A 11 30.63 3.15 24.52
N LYS A 12 31.96 3.31 24.56
CA LYS A 12 32.86 2.57 23.66
C LYS A 12 32.91 1.09 24.01
N GLN A 13 32.99 0.77 25.30
CA GLN A 13 32.96 -0.62 25.78
C GLN A 13 31.64 -1.30 25.41
N GLU A 14 30.51 -0.61 25.55
CA GLU A 14 29.20 -1.12 25.16
C GLU A 14 29.15 -1.51 23.67
N LYS A 15 29.66 -0.64 22.78
CA LYS A 15 29.74 -0.92 21.34
C LYS A 15 30.61 -2.14 21.03
N ARG A 16 31.75 -2.25 21.70
CA ARG A 16 32.66 -3.39 21.56
C ARG A 16 32.02 -4.70 22.01
N ILE A 17 31.42 -4.71 23.21
CA ILE A 17 30.69 -5.87 23.74
C ILE A 17 29.56 -6.26 22.78
N THR A 18 28.84 -5.27 22.23
CA THR A 18 27.77 -5.52 21.25
C THR A 18 28.30 -6.22 20.00
N SER A 19 29.46 -5.80 19.47
CA SER A 19 30.11 -6.45 18.33
C SER A 19 30.54 -7.89 18.64
N GLU A 20 31.06 -8.13 19.83
CA GLU A 20 31.43 -9.47 20.31
C GLU A 20 30.19 -10.38 20.44
N ILE A 21 29.10 -9.88 21.02
CA ILE A 21 27.80 -10.58 21.09
C ILE A 21 27.33 -10.95 19.68
N LEU A 22 27.32 -10.00 18.74
CA LEU A 22 26.93 -10.29 17.34
C LEU A 22 27.81 -11.35 16.69
N THR A 23 29.09 -11.41 17.06
CA THR A 23 30.02 -12.43 16.55
C THR A 23 29.70 -13.81 17.10
N LYS A 24 29.39 -13.92 18.39
CA LYS A 24 28.96 -15.18 19.01
C LYS A 24 27.59 -15.64 18.49
N LEU A 25 26.64 -14.71 18.35
CA LEU A 25 25.33 -15.03 17.76
C LEU A 25 25.45 -15.51 16.32
N GLN A 26 26.41 -14.98 15.53
CA GLN A 26 26.66 -15.52 14.19
C GLN A 26 27.22 -16.94 14.23
N GLN A 27 28.16 -17.24 15.13
CA GLN A 27 28.68 -18.61 15.30
C GLN A 27 27.54 -19.58 15.67
N MET A 28 26.64 -19.17 16.57
CA MET A 28 25.45 -19.94 16.90
C MET A 28 24.47 -20.09 15.72
N GLU A 29 24.27 -19.04 14.91
CA GLU A 29 23.43 -19.11 13.71
C GLU A 29 24.00 -20.07 12.65
N ASP A 30 25.32 -20.08 12.49
CA ASP A 30 26.00 -20.92 11.50
C ASP A 30 25.97 -22.40 11.89
N ARG A 31 26.09 -22.72 13.20
CA ARG A 31 26.03 -24.09 13.72
C ARG A 31 24.61 -24.56 14.06
N ARG A 32 23.69 -23.62 14.26
CA ARG A 32 22.31 -23.85 14.73
C ARG A 32 22.21 -24.52 16.10
N ASP A 33 23.19 -24.30 16.98
CA ASP A 33 23.27 -24.88 18.34
C ASP A 33 22.02 -24.58 19.20
N TYR A 34 21.28 -23.50 18.88
CA TYR A 34 20.03 -23.16 19.57
C TYR A 34 18.91 -24.19 19.35
N LEU A 35 18.97 -24.99 18.29
CA LEU A 35 18.02 -26.07 18.03
C LEU A 35 18.16 -27.19 19.07
N ASP A 36 19.40 -27.54 19.42
CA ASP A 36 19.71 -28.56 20.42
C ASP A 36 19.28 -28.11 21.83
N MET A 37 19.16 -26.80 22.03
CA MET A 37 18.66 -26.19 23.26
C MET A 37 17.12 -26.00 23.27
N ALA A 38 16.39 -26.63 22.35
CA ALA A 38 14.93 -26.56 22.22
C ALA A 38 14.36 -25.15 21.91
N TYR A 39 15.11 -24.32 21.18
CA TYR A 39 14.60 -23.06 20.60
C TYR A 39 14.31 -23.22 19.12
N ASN A 40 13.18 -22.70 18.66
CA ASN A 40 12.71 -22.88 17.29
C ASN A 40 13.45 -22.00 16.27
N SER A 41 14.13 -20.94 16.74
CA SER A 41 14.92 -20.04 15.90
C SER A 41 15.89 -19.21 16.75
N LEU A 42 16.85 -18.55 16.09
CA LEU A 42 17.71 -17.57 16.78
C LEU A 42 16.92 -16.43 17.44
N PHE A 43 15.80 -15.99 16.83
CA PHE A 43 14.94 -14.97 17.44
C PHE A 43 14.35 -15.47 18.75
N ASP A 44 13.86 -16.70 18.73
CA ASP A 44 13.26 -17.36 19.87
C ASP A 44 14.29 -17.59 21.00
N TYR A 45 15.52 -17.98 20.65
CA TYR A 45 16.65 -18.04 21.58
C TYR A 45 17.01 -16.67 22.17
N LEU A 46 17.05 -15.61 21.35
CA LEU A 46 17.33 -14.26 21.84
C LEU A 46 16.27 -13.78 22.84
N VAL A 47 15.00 -14.07 22.61
CA VAL A 47 13.90 -13.65 23.47
C VAL A 47 13.81 -14.54 24.72
N ARG A 48 13.62 -15.86 24.55
CA ARG A 48 13.39 -16.79 25.67
C ARG A 48 14.67 -17.21 26.38
N GLY A 49 15.79 -17.36 25.66
CA GLY A 49 17.06 -17.82 26.22
C GLY A 49 17.91 -16.70 26.80
N LEU A 50 18.02 -15.57 26.10
CA LEU A 50 18.86 -14.43 26.50
C LEU A 50 18.08 -13.27 27.14
N GLY A 51 16.74 -13.33 27.18
CA GLY A 51 15.90 -12.33 27.84
C GLY A 51 15.82 -10.98 27.10
N TYR A 52 16.16 -10.93 25.81
CA TYR A 52 16.00 -9.70 25.03
C TYR A 52 14.53 -9.39 24.77
N SER A 53 14.20 -8.10 24.76
CA SER A 53 12.90 -7.66 24.22
C SER A 53 12.81 -8.00 22.73
N GLU A 54 11.61 -8.27 22.24
CA GLU A 54 11.38 -8.63 20.83
C GLU A 54 12.01 -7.63 19.85
N ALA A 55 11.90 -6.33 20.14
CA ALA A 55 12.49 -5.28 19.32
C ALA A 55 14.03 -5.38 19.25
N THR A 56 14.68 -5.65 20.39
CA THR A 56 16.15 -5.74 20.46
C THR A 56 16.68 -7.07 19.92
N ALA A 57 15.91 -8.15 20.08
CA ALA A 57 16.16 -9.45 19.47
C ALA A 57 16.09 -9.36 17.94
N TYR A 58 15.06 -8.72 17.40
CA TYR A 58 14.91 -8.52 15.96
C TYR A 58 16.06 -7.71 15.36
N GLN A 59 16.49 -6.63 16.04
CA GLN A 59 17.63 -5.83 15.59
C GLN A 59 18.93 -6.66 15.50
N ARG A 60 19.22 -7.47 16.52
CA ARG A 60 20.39 -8.35 16.55
C ARG A 60 20.31 -9.42 15.47
N GLN A 61 19.17 -10.08 15.31
CA GLN A 61 18.95 -11.06 14.26
C GLN A 61 19.14 -10.46 12.86
N ALA A 62 18.60 -9.27 12.61
CA ALA A 62 18.76 -8.56 11.34
C ALA A 62 20.24 -8.24 11.07
N CYS A 63 20.98 -7.79 12.10
CA CYS A 63 22.40 -7.54 11.99
C CYS A 63 23.20 -8.81 11.69
N VAL A 64 22.94 -9.92 12.38
CA VAL A 64 23.61 -11.22 12.12
C VAL A 64 23.37 -11.69 10.69
N ARG A 65 22.12 -11.62 10.23
CA ARG A 65 21.76 -12.03 8.86
C ARG A 65 22.42 -11.15 7.80
N LEU A 66 22.47 -9.84 8.00
CA LEU A 66 23.14 -8.94 7.05
C LEU A 66 24.67 -9.07 7.13
N ALA A 67 25.23 -9.32 8.33
CA ALA A 67 26.66 -9.54 8.53
C ALA A 67 27.17 -10.83 7.86
N LYS A 68 26.30 -11.84 7.69
CA LYS A 68 26.62 -13.05 6.92
C LYS A 68 26.92 -12.74 5.45
N GLU A 69 26.22 -11.78 4.85
CA GLU A 69 26.44 -11.36 3.46
C GLU A 69 27.51 -10.26 3.35
N VAL A 70 27.58 -9.37 4.34
CA VAL A 70 28.51 -8.23 4.38
C VAL A 70 29.22 -8.19 5.75
N PRO A 71 30.38 -8.87 5.89
CA PRO A 71 31.07 -8.99 7.18
C PRO A 71 31.60 -7.65 7.73
N GLU A 72 31.79 -6.64 6.86
CA GLU A 72 32.24 -5.29 7.21
C GLU A 72 31.32 -4.60 8.25
N ILE A 73 30.06 -5.02 8.37
CA ILE A 73 29.08 -4.40 9.29
C ILE A 73 29.54 -4.48 10.75
N LYS A 74 30.15 -5.59 11.17
CA LYS A 74 30.57 -5.78 12.56
C LYS A 74 31.65 -4.79 12.97
N GLN A 75 32.65 -4.60 12.11
CA GLN A 75 33.71 -3.63 12.33
C GLN A 75 33.16 -2.20 12.39
N LYS A 76 32.18 -1.88 11.54
CA LYS A 76 31.53 -0.57 11.53
C LYS A 76 30.70 -0.31 12.80
N ILE A 77 30.06 -1.34 13.37
CA ILE A 77 29.35 -1.26 14.65
C ILE A 77 30.34 -1.05 15.80
N ASP A 78 31.46 -1.77 15.81
CA ASP A 78 32.52 -1.63 16.83
C ASP A 78 33.12 -0.20 16.82
N GLN A 79 33.41 0.33 15.63
CA GLN A 79 33.86 1.72 15.44
C GLN A 79 32.77 2.75 15.79
N GLY A 80 31.51 2.32 15.90
CA GLY A 80 30.37 3.19 16.17
C GLY A 80 29.89 4.03 14.98
N SER A 81 30.34 3.70 13.77
CA SER A 81 29.91 4.37 12.53
C SER A 81 28.53 3.89 12.06
N LEU A 82 28.09 2.70 12.49
CA LEU A 82 26.76 2.16 12.23
C LEU A 82 26.08 1.72 13.53
N THR A 83 24.79 2.02 13.64
CA THR A 83 23.95 1.62 14.78
C THR A 83 23.09 0.41 14.41
N LEU A 84 22.78 -0.46 15.38
CA LEU A 84 21.90 -1.62 15.18
C LEU A 84 20.56 -1.25 14.50
N SER A 85 19.95 -0.15 14.93
CA SER A 85 18.68 0.35 14.37
C SER A 85 18.80 0.78 12.89
N ALA A 86 19.93 1.39 12.52
CA ALA A 86 20.21 1.76 11.13
C ALA A 86 20.33 0.51 10.25
N VAL A 87 21.13 -0.47 10.69
CA VAL A 87 21.31 -1.75 9.98
C VAL A 87 19.97 -2.48 9.83
N THR A 88 19.15 -2.48 10.87
CA THR A 88 17.82 -3.13 10.85
C THR A 88 16.88 -2.46 9.85
N THR A 89 16.93 -1.13 9.74
CA THR A 89 16.15 -0.37 8.74
C THR A 89 16.62 -0.74 7.34
N ALA A 90 17.94 -0.75 7.10
CA ALA A 90 18.51 -1.15 5.82
C ALA A 90 18.13 -2.59 5.45
N PHE A 91 18.18 -3.53 6.39
CA PHE A 91 17.86 -4.93 6.17
C PHE A 91 16.47 -5.13 5.54
N LYS A 92 15.47 -4.34 5.95
CA LYS A 92 14.10 -4.41 5.39
C LYS A 92 14.07 -4.09 3.89
N HIS A 93 14.81 -3.08 3.45
CA HIS A 93 14.84 -2.62 2.05
C HIS A 93 15.86 -3.36 1.18
N LEU A 94 16.89 -3.91 1.82
CA LEU A 94 18.02 -4.54 1.14
C LEU A 94 17.87 -6.06 0.96
N ARG A 95 16.92 -6.73 1.64
CA ARG A 95 16.82 -8.20 1.67
C ARG A 95 16.88 -8.87 0.29
N LYS A 96 16.25 -8.29 -0.72
CA LYS A 96 16.17 -8.85 -2.09
C LYS A 96 17.25 -8.31 -3.06
N LYS A 97 18.10 -7.40 -2.63
CA LYS A 97 19.07 -6.70 -3.49
C LYS A 97 20.41 -7.45 -3.57
N PRO A 98 21.20 -7.27 -4.66
CA PRO A 98 22.52 -7.88 -4.79
C PRO A 98 23.51 -7.33 -3.74
N VAL A 99 24.53 -8.12 -3.40
CA VAL A 99 25.52 -7.79 -2.36
C VAL A 99 26.27 -6.49 -2.67
N ALA A 100 26.53 -6.19 -3.94
CA ALA A 100 27.19 -4.95 -4.35
C ALA A 100 26.37 -3.69 -3.98
N GLU A 101 25.05 -3.72 -4.18
CA GLU A 101 24.16 -2.63 -3.78
C GLU A 101 24.06 -2.52 -2.26
N LYS A 102 24.02 -3.65 -1.56
CA LYS A 102 24.03 -3.69 -0.09
C LYS A 102 25.23 -2.95 0.48
N ARG A 103 26.43 -3.21 -0.06
CA ARG A 103 27.67 -2.52 0.36
C ARG A 103 27.62 -1.02 0.08
N LYS A 104 27.14 -0.60 -1.09
CA LYS A 104 27.03 0.83 -1.44
C LYS A 104 26.10 1.57 -0.48
N VAL A 105 24.93 1.00 -0.19
CA VAL A 105 23.96 1.59 0.73
C VAL A 105 24.48 1.61 2.17
N LEU A 106 25.19 0.57 2.61
CA LEU A 106 25.80 0.57 3.94
C LEU A 106 26.88 1.64 4.10
N LYS A 107 27.69 1.89 3.07
CA LYS A 107 28.67 2.99 3.06
C LYS A 107 27.99 4.36 3.16
N SER A 108 26.88 4.57 2.45
CA SER A 108 26.17 5.84 2.51
C SER A 108 25.43 6.07 3.84
N MET A 109 25.33 5.05 4.70
CA MET A 109 24.68 5.11 6.01
C MET A 109 25.63 5.37 7.18
N GLU A 110 26.95 5.36 6.94
CA GLU A 110 27.94 5.59 7.99
C GLU A 110 27.77 7.00 8.60
N ASN A 111 27.84 7.07 9.94
CA ASN A 111 27.71 8.27 10.76
C ASN A 111 26.35 8.99 10.67
N LYS A 112 25.34 8.40 10.02
CA LYS A 112 24.01 8.98 9.94
C LYS A 112 23.12 8.60 11.11
N SER A 113 22.25 9.52 11.49
CA SER A 113 21.26 9.24 12.53
C SER A 113 20.24 8.20 12.07
N SER A 114 19.61 7.49 13.02
CA SER A 114 18.54 6.53 12.70
C SER A 114 17.37 7.17 11.95
N ARG A 115 17.14 8.49 12.15
CA ARG A 115 16.14 9.28 11.45
C ARG A 115 16.53 9.56 10.00
N GLU A 116 17.76 9.98 9.76
CA GLU A 116 18.29 10.19 8.40
C GLU A 116 18.28 8.89 7.60
N VAL A 117 18.64 7.78 8.23
CA VAL A 117 18.59 6.46 7.61
C VAL A 117 17.17 6.11 7.20
N LYS A 118 16.18 6.30 8.08
CA LYS A 118 14.77 6.12 7.72
C LYS A 118 14.35 7.03 6.58
N ALA A 119 14.76 8.31 6.60
CA ALA A 119 14.44 9.26 5.54
C ALA A 119 15.01 8.84 4.18
N MET A 120 16.21 8.25 4.13
CA MET A 120 16.78 7.73 2.88
C MET A 120 15.97 6.58 2.26
N PHE A 121 15.23 5.83 3.08
CA PHE A 121 14.41 4.71 2.62
C PHE A 121 12.91 5.01 2.58
N LEU A 122 12.49 6.22 2.95
CA LEU A 122 11.11 6.65 2.80
C LEU A 122 10.84 6.88 1.30
N GLU A 123 10.13 5.96 0.68
CA GLU A 123 9.49 6.24 -0.60
C GLU A 123 8.42 7.32 -0.38
N PRO A 124 8.24 8.28 -1.31
CA PRO A 124 7.18 9.27 -1.19
C PRO A 124 5.84 8.53 -1.17
N THR A 125 5.21 8.49 0.00
CA THR A 125 3.89 7.89 0.18
C THR A 125 2.95 8.57 -0.82
N PRO A 126 2.32 7.84 -1.76
CA PRO A 126 1.37 8.46 -2.67
C PRO A 126 0.28 9.08 -1.80
N THR A 127 0.07 10.39 -1.96
CA THR A 127 -0.99 11.09 -1.24
C THR A 127 -2.29 10.39 -1.58
N LEU A 128 -2.88 9.73 -0.57
CA LEU A 128 -4.21 9.17 -0.69
C LEU A 128 -5.13 10.35 -1.01
N LYS A 129 -5.51 10.49 -2.28
CA LYS A 129 -6.50 11.47 -2.71
C LYS A 129 -7.83 11.04 -2.12
N ILE A 130 -8.08 11.43 -0.88
CA ILE A 130 -9.39 11.31 -0.24
C ILE A 130 -10.32 12.13 -1.13
N LYS A 131 -11.14 11.46 -1.94
CA LYS A 131 -12.21 12.13 -2.68
C LYS A 131 -13.15 12.67 -1.62
N LYS A 132 -13.16 14.00 -1.43
CA LYS A 132 -14.18 14.65 -0.61
C LYS A 132 -15.53 14.21 -1.18
N THR A 133 -16.41 13.69 -0.33
CA THR A 133 -17.77 13.33 -0.74
C THR A 133 -18.46 14.63 -1.17
N GLU A 134 -18.59 14.86 -2.47
CA GLU A 134 -19.42 15.95 -2.99
C GLU A 134 -20.87 15.61 -2.66
N TYR A 135 -21.57 16.50 -1.96
CA TYR A 135 -23.00 16.39 -1.75
C TYR A 135 -23.67 16.64 -3.11
N VAL A 136 -24.21 15.59 -3.72
CA VAL A 136 -24.99 15.73 -4.95
C VAL A 136 -26.45 15.56 -4.58
N ASP A 137 -27.23 16.62 -4.76
CA ASP A 137 -28.66 16.67 -4.49
C ASP A 137 -29.43 15.75 -5.47
N LYS A 138 -29.44 14.44 -5.17
CA LYS A 138 -30.07 13.40 -6.00
C LYS A 138 -31.16 12.71 -5.21
N VAL A 139 -32.35 12.63 -5.80
CA VAL A 139 -33.48 11.86 -5.27
C VAL A 139 -33.48 10.47 -5.89
N LEU A 140 -33.56 9.42 -5.06
CA LEU A 140 -33.69 8.03 -5.52
C LEU A 140 -35.16 7.64 -5.61
N LEU A 141 -35.61 7.33 -6.82
CA LEU A 141 -36.96 6.80 -7.09
C LEU A 141 -36.91 5.27 -7.19
N ARG A 142 -37.63 4.57 -6.32
CA ARG A 142 -37.84 3.12 -6.42
C ARG A 142 -39.27 2.86 -6.89
N LEU A 143 -39.40 2.13 -8.00
CA LEU A 143 -40.69 1.74 -8.58
C LEU A 143 -40.81 0.22 -8.54
N GLU A 144 -41.97 -0.26 -8.10
CA GLU A 144 -42.38 -1.66 -8.27
C GLU A 144 -43.31 -1.73 -9.47
N LEU A 145 -42.93 -2.49 -10.48
CA LEU A 145 -43.64 -2.60 -11.76
C LEU A 145 -44.04 -4.05 -12.00
N SER A 146 -45.20 -4.26 -12.60
CA SER A 146 -45.59 -5.59 -13.07
C SER A 146 -44.69 -6.04 -14.23
N HIS A 147 -44.62 -7.35 -14.48
CA HIS A 147 -43.79 -7.90 -15.56
C HIS A 147 -44.18 -7.36 -16.94
N GLU A 148 -45.47 -7.10 -17.18
CA GLU A 148 -45.94 -6.52 -18.44
C GLU A 148 -45.53 -5.06 -18.59
N GLN A 149 -45.62 -4.27 -17.51
CA GLN A 149 -45.19 -2.88 -17.49
C GLN A 149 -43.67 -2.72 -17.66
N ASN A 150 -42.87 -3.65 -17.11
CA ASN A 150 -41.44 -3.62 -17.33
C ASN A 150 -41.07 -3.97 -18.79
N LYS A 151 -41.79 -4.93 -19.41
CA LYS A 151 -41.58 -5.28 -20.83
C LYS A 151 -41.87 -4.11 -21.76
N THR A 152 -42.93 -3.33 -21.52
CA THR A 152 -43.24 -2.16 -22.34
C THR A 152 -42.19 -1.07 -22.20
N ILE A 153 -41.66 -0.85 -20.99
CA ILE A 153 -40.54 0.09 -20.75
C ILE A 153 -39.26 -0.39 -21.44
N GLU A 154 -38.96 -1.68 -21.40
CA GLU A 154 -37.80 -2.26 -22.10
C GLU A 154 -37.91 -2.12 -23.62
N GLN A 155 -39.10 -2.34 -24.19
CA GLN A 155 -39.37 -2.11 -25.61
C GLN A 155 -39.19 -0.64 -25.98
N LEU A 156 -39.74 0.27 -25.18
CA LEU A 156 -39.63 1.71 -25.40
C LEU A 156 -38.16 2.18 -25.30
N LYS A 157 -37.42 1.63 -24.35
CA LYS A 157 -35.96 1.84 -24.22
C LYS A 157 -35.20 1.33 -25.43
N ALA A 158 -35.54 0.16 -25.97
CA ALA A 158 -34.89 -0.40 -27.16
C ALA A 158 -35.11 0.49 -28.39
N LEU A 159 -36.34 1.01 -28.58
CA LEU A 159 -36.69 1.87 -29.72
C LEU A 159 -36.04 3.26 -29.67
N LYS A 160 -35.82 3.82 -28.47
CA LYS A 160 -35.26 5.17 -28.27
C LYS A 160 -33.80 5.18 -27.79
N SER A 161 -33.14 4.01 -27.77
CA SER A 161 -31.80 3.79 -27.18
C SER A 161 -30.67 4.64 -27.79
N HIS A 162 -30.86 5.24 -28.96
CA HIS A 162 -29.81 6.01 -29.63
C HIS A 162 -29.61 7.43 -29.09
N ARG A 163 -30.50 7.95 -28.23
CA ARG A 163 -30.40 9.35 -27.74
C ARG A 163 -30.55 9.57 -26.24
N HIS A 164 -31.13 8.64 -25.47
CA HIS A 164 -31.53 8.93 -24.09
C HIS A 164 -31.29 7.76 -23.13
N ASN A 165 -30.82 8.06 -21.91
CA ASN A 165 -30.85 7.13 -20.78
C ASN A 165 -32.30 7.00 -20.28
N LEU A 166 -32.59 5.95 -19.49
CA LEU A 166 -33.96 5.74 -18.95
C LEU A 166 -34.46 6.95 -18.14
N GLU A 167 -33.56 7.61 -17.40
CA GLU A 167 -33.85 8.82 -16.63
C GLU A 167 -34.30 9.99 -17.51
N SER A 168 -33.56 10.27 -18.60
CA SER A 168 -33.91 11.35 -19.52
C SER A 168 -35.19 11.04 -20.32
N LEU A 169 -35.44 9.76 -20.60
CA LEU A 169 -36.67 9.33 -21.28
C LEU A 169 -37.91 9.49 -20.37
N LEU A 170 -37.77 9.20 -19.09
CA LEU A 170 -38.81 9.41 -18.09
C LEU A 170 -39.11 10.91 -17.95
N MET A 171 -38.07 11.75 -17.85
CA MET A 171 -38.24 13.20 -17.78
C MET A 171 -38.89 13.77 -19.04
N ASP A 172 -38.49 13.34 -20.24
CA ASP A 172 -39.12 13.78 -21.50
C ASP A 172 -40.62 13.44 -21.57
N LEU A 173 -41.01 12.25 -21.07
CA LEU A 173 -42.41 11.84 -21.03
C LEU A 173 -43.21 12.65 -20.02
N VAL A 174 -42.64 12.85 -18.82
CA VAL A 174 -43.24 13.69 -17.78
C VAL A 174 -43.38 15.14 -18.26
N GLU A 175 -42.36 15.72 -18.89
CA GLU A 175 -42.43 17.05 -19.48
C GLU A 175 -43.47 17.16 -20.60
N LYS A 176 -43.59 16.14 -21.45
CA LYS A 176 -44.57 16.13 -22.54
C LYS A 176 -46.01 16.06 -22.00
N GLU A 177 -46.24 15.26 -20.97
CA GLU A 177 -47.54 15.20 -20.30
C GLU A 177 -47.85 16.49 -19.54
N LEU A 178 -46.90 17.06 -18.80
CA LEU A 178 -47.08 18.35 -18.12
C LEU A 178 -47.44 19.49 -19.08
N ARG A 179 -46.84 19.51 -20.28
CA ARG A 179 -47.21 20.45 -21.36
C ARG A 179 -48.64 20.25 -21.85
N SER A 180 -49.13 19.00 -21.90
CA SER A 180 -50.50 18.70 -22.35
C SER A 180 -51.58 19.11 -21.34
N TYR A 181 -51.24 19.17 -20.05
CA TYR A 181 -52.12 19.63 -18.97
C TYR A 181 -52.06 21.15 -18.72
N GLY A 182 -51.33 21.92 -19.56
CA GLY A 182 -51.32 23.38 -19.49
C GLY A 182 -50.62 23.97 -18.26
N ILE A 183 -49.72 23.21 -17.62
CA ILE A 183 -48.88 23.72 -16.51
C ILE A 183 -47.66 24.39 -17.14
N ASP A 184 -47.88 25.57 -17.70
CA ASP A 184 -46.87 26.38 -18.38
C ASP A 184 -46.22 27.36 -17.39
N GLN A 185 -45.67 26.86 -16.27
CA GLN A 185 -44.78 27.63 -15.40
C GLN A 185 -43.66 26.77 -14.83
N LEU A 186 -42.60 26.66 -15.63
CA LEU A 186 -41.21 26.80 -15.20
C LEU A 186 -40.38 27.13 -16.44
N LYS A 187 -40.50 28.38 -16.88
CA LYS A 187 -39.58 28.97 -17.86
C LYS A 187 -38.22 29.22 -17.20
N ALA A 188 -37.17 28.92 -17.96
CA ALA A 188 -35.93 29.68 -18.04
C ALA A 188 -34.94 29.65 -16.86
N SER A 189 -34.31 28.49 -16.65
CA SER A 189 -32.87 28.36 -16.38
C SER A 189 -32.55 26.88 -16.63
N GLU A 190 -31.61 26.41 -17.46
CA GLU A 190 -30.32 26.94 -17.89
C GLU A 190 -30.07 26.38 -19.29
N SER A 191 -29.99 27.25 -20.30
CA SER A 191 -29.61 26.92 -21.68
C SER A 191 -28.13 26.53 -21.85
N ASN A 192 -27.49 25.95 -20.82
CA ASN A 192 -26.06 25.58 -20.85
C ASN A 192 -25.70 24.19 -20.31
N ARG A 193 -26.64 23.34 -19.88
CA ARG A 193 -26.30 21.98 -19.37
C ARG A 193 -26.07 20.90 -20.43
N SER A 194 -26.26 21.20 -21.71
CA SER A 194 -26.03 20.24 -22.79
C SER A 194 -24.53 19.93 -23.03
N LYS A 195 -23.61 20.60 -22.33
CA LYS A 195 -22.15 20.34 -22.41
C LYS A 195 -21.54 19.58 -21.21
N GLU A 196 -22.25 19.37 -20.10
CA GLU A 196 -21.66 18.70 -18.92
C GLU A 196 -21.84 17.18 -18.88
N PHE A 197 -22.68 16.62 -19.74
CA PHE A 197 -22.89 15.16 -19.83
C PHE A 197 -22.07 14.49 -20.94
N ALA A 198 -20.92 15.06 -21.30
CA ALA A 198 -19.93 14.34 -22.10
C ALA A 198 -19.26 13.28 -21.21
N VAL A 199 -19.65 12.03 -21.41
CA VAL A 199 -19.03 10.84 -20.81
C VAL A 199 -17.50 10.95 -20.92
N SER A 200 -16.81 10.99 -19.78
CA SER A 200 -15.38 10.69 -19.76
C SER A 200 -15.21 9.23 -20.15
N ARG A 201 -14.90 8.97 -21.43
CA ARG A 201 -14.48 7.64 -21.86
C ARG A 201 -13.25 7.28 -21.04
N SER A 202 -13.34 6.25 -20.22
CA SER A 202 -12.19 5.78 -19.45
C SER A 202 -11.08 5.40 -20.44
N LYS A 203 -10.00 6.18 -20.43
CA LYS A 203 -8.74 5.82 -21.09
C LYS A 203 -8.07 4.76 -20.23
N ASN A 204 -8.56 3.52 -20.28
CA ASN A 204 -7.79 2.39 -19.76
C ASN A 204 -7.92 1.22 -20.73
N SER A 205 -7.02 1.19 -21.72
CA SER A 205 -6.96 0.21 -22.82
C SER A 205 -6.67 -1.23 -22.36
N ARG A 206 -6.48 -1.47 -21.06
CA ARG A 206 -6.12 -2.78 -20.51
C ARG A 206 -7.26 -3.50 -19.79
N GLN A 207 -8.44 -2.88 -19.70
CA GLN A 207 -9.56 -3.44 -18.93
C GLN A 207 -10.80 -3.61 -19.82
N ILE A 208 -11.10 -4.86 -20.16
CA ILE A 208 -12.31 -5.22 -20.90
C ILE A 208 -13.53 -4.95 -20.00
N SER A 209 -14.55 -4.29 -20.55
CA SER A 209 -15.79 -4.03 -19.79
C SER A 209 -16.45 -5.36 -19.40
N ARG A 210 -16.98 -5.46 -18.17
CA ARG A 210 -17.64 -6.70 -17.69
C ARG A 210 -18.77 -7.16 -18.62
N ARG A 211 -19.46 -6.23 -19.30
CA ARG A 211 -20.48 -6.56 -20.30
C ARG A 211 -19.87 -7.30 -21.49
N LEU A 212 -18.80 -6.77 -22.07
CA LEU A 212 -18.11 -7.41 -23.20
C LEU A 212 -17.50 -8.76 -22.79
N GLY A 213 -16.94 -8.87 -21.57
CA GLY A 213 -16.45 -10.14 -21.04
C GLY A 213 -17.56 -11.19 -20.91
N ASN A 214 -18.73 -10.80 -20.39
CA ASN A 214 -19.87 -11.70 -20.26
C ASN A 214 -20.47 -12.11 -21.61
N ASP A 215 -20.48 -11.22 -22.60
CA ASP A 215 -20.94 -11.55 -23.96
C ASP A 215 -20.00 -12.53 -24.65
N VAL A 216 -18.68 -12.36 -24.53
CA VAL A 216 -17.69 -13.31 -25.07
C VAL A 216 -17.80 -14.67 -24.39
N LEU A 217 -18.02 -14.72 -23.07
CA LEU A 217 -18.24 -15.98 -22.35
C LEU A 217 -19.52 -16.70 -22.80
N ARG A 218 -20.58 -15.94 -23.06
CA ARG A 218 -21.85 -16.49 -23.58
C ARG A 218 -21.71 -17.01 -24.99
N THR A 219 -21.02 -16.29 -25.87
CA THR A 219 -20.80 -16.73 -27.26
C THR A 219 -19.85 -17.94 -27.33
N ALA A 220 -18.92 -18.06 -26.37
CA ALA A 220 -18.04 -19.22 -26.23
C ALA A 220 -18.68 -20.42 -25.50
N ASN A 221 -19.99 -20.39 -25.20
CA ASN A 221 -20.68 -21.43 -24.41
C ASN A 221 -19.94 -21.76 -23.09
N TYR A 222 -19.39 -20.75 -22.43
CA TYR A 222 -18.66 -20.86 -21.16
C TYR A 222 -17.45 -21.82 -21.20
N LYS A 223 -16.91 -22.12 -22.38
CA LYS A 223 -15.65 -22.86 -22.54
C LYS A 223 -14.51 -21.85 -22.70
N CYS A 224 -13.46 -22.04 -21.89
CA CYS A 224 -12.24 -21.26 -21.93
C CYS A 224 -11.39 -21.59 -23.16
#